data_AF-A0A1F2RR37-F1
#
_entry.id   AF-A0A1F2RR37-F1
#
_cell.length_a   1.000
_cell.length_b   1.000
_cell.length_c   1.000
_cell.angle_alpha   90.00
_cell.angle_beta   90.00
_cell.angle_gamma   90.00
#
_symmetry.space_group_name_H-M   'P 1'
#
loop_
_entity.id
_entity.type
_entity.pdbx_description
1 polymer ?
#
loop_
_entity_poly.entity_id
_entity_poly.type
_entity_poly.pdbx_seq_one_letter_code
_entity_poly.pdbx_strand_id
1 'polypeptide(L)'
;MSESVRTGKAKGKVAAFDRTSLTLEMQKKGQAVRANYVIDVGTKTKGNVEVGAEVEVKYREVLGTFFSTSIEVKKPPQTGKAGK
;
A
#
# COMPACT_ATOMS: atom_id res chain seq x y z
N MET A 1 2.71 27.14 -13.29
CA MET A 1 3.56 26.00 -12.87
C MET A 1 2.70 24.76 -12.94
N SER A 2 2.96 23.83 -13.86
CA SER A 2 2.21 22.58 -13.93
C SER A 2 2.72 21.65 -12.84
N GLU A 3 1.96 21.50 -11.76
CA GLU A 3 2.21 20.48 -10.76
C GLU A 3 2.24 19.12 -11.48
N SER A 4 3.44 18.55 -11.59
CA SER A 4 3.65 17.28 -12.28
C SER A 4 3.21 16.16 -11.34
N VAL A 5 1.90 15.93 -11.28
CA VAL A 5 1.33 14.82 -10.52
C VAL A 5 1.67 13.53 -11.24
N ARG A 6 2.49 12.67 -10.61
CA ARG A 6 2.84 11.36 -11.17
C ARG A 6 1.98 10.29 -10.52
N THR A 7 1.22 9.54 -11.32
CA THR A 7 0.45 8.42 -10.79
C THR A 7 1.22 7.11 -10.97
N GLY A 8 1.15 6.23 -9.98
CA GLY A 8 1.81 4.93 -10.01
C GLY A 8 1.00 3.85 -9.30
N LYS A 9 1.51 2.62 -9.39
CA LYS A 9 1.01 1.46 -8.65
C LYS A 9 2.17 0.77 -7.96
N ALA A 10 1.97 0.37 -6.72
CA ALA A 10 2.91 -0.41 -5.94
C ALA A 10 2.21 -1.67 -5.42
N LYS A 11 2.91 -2.80 -5.45
CA LYS A 11 2.46 -4.03 -4.82
C LYS A 11 3.49 -4.43 -3.79
N GLY A 12 3.04 -4.69 -2.58
CA GLY A 12 3.93 -5.04 -1.48
C GLY A 12 3.18 -5.63 -0.30
N LYS A 13 3.95 -6.06 0.70
CA LYS A 13 3.42 -6.52 1.98
C LYS A 13 3.26 -5.32 2.90
N VAL A 14 2.15 -5.22 3.62
CA VAL A 14 1.96 -4.16 4.61
C VAL A 14 2.93 -4.36 5.76
N ALA A 15 3.83 -3.40 5.96
CA ALA A 15 4.77 -3.40 7.09
C ALA A 15 4.21 -2.65 8.30
N ALA A 16 3.48 -1.55 8.04
CA ALA A 16 2.78 -0.78 9.05
C ALA A 16 1.55 -0.14 8.41
N PHE A 17 0.46 -0.02 9.16
CA PHE A 17 -0.77 0.59 8.69
C PHE A 17 -1.42 1.38 9.82
N ASP A 18 -1.66 2.65 9.54
CA ASP A 18 -2.29 3.64 10.40
C ASP A 18 -3.38 4.38 9.64
N ARG A 19 -4.20 5.14 10.37
CA ARG A 19 -5.34 5.86 9.78
C ARG A 19 -4.94 6.88 8.71
N THR A 20 -3.73 7.41 8.79
CA THR A 20 -3.20 8.47 7.90
C THR A 20 -2.02 8.02 7.06
N SER A 21 -1.51 6.80 7.25
CA SER A 21 -0.33 6.33 6.52
C SER A 21 -0.28 4.81 6.40
N LEU A 22 0.25 4.35 5.27
CA LEU A 22 0.47 2.95 4.95
C LEU A 22 1.93 2.78 4.53
N THR A 23 2.65 1.88 5.21
CA THR A 23 4.00 1.50 4.83
C THR A 23 3.98 0.13 4.16
N LEU A 24 4.46 0.06 2.93
CA LEU A 24 4.65 -1.19 2.20
C LEU A 24 6.11 -1.60 2.20
N GLU A 25 6.35 -2.87 2.48
CA GLU A 25 7.62 -3.54 2.22
C GLU A 25 7.54 -4.23 0.85
N MET A 26 8.46 -3.86 -0.02
CA MET A 26 8.60 -4.34 -1.38
C MET A 26 10.01 -4.87 -1.58
N GLN A 27 10.17 -5.94 -2.36
CA GLN A 27 11.51 -6.39 -2.76
C GLN A 27 11.92 -5.74 -4.08
N LYS A 28 13.01 -4.98 -4.06
CA LYS A 28 13.59 -4.36 -5.26
C LYS A 28 15.05 -4.81 -5.40
N LYS A 29 15.36 -5.56 -6.47
CA LYS A 29 16.70 -6.12 -6.73
C LYS A 29 17.29 -6.90 -5.53
N GLY A 30 16.47 -7.72 -4.87
CA GLY A 30 16.89 -8.52 -3.72
C GLY A 30 16.99 -7.78 -2.38
N GLN A 31 16.75 -6.46 -2.36
CA GLN A 31 16.70 -5.67 -1.13
C GLN A 31 15.25 -5.36 -0.74
N ALA A 32 14.95 -5.49 0.55
CA ALA A 32 13.69 -5.03 1.11
C ALA A 32 13.70 -3.50 1.18
N VAL A 33 12.79 -2.87 0.45
CA VAL A 33 12.57 -1.43 0.42
C VAL A 33 11.23 -1.12 1.04
N ARG A 34 11.19 -0.15 1.95
CA ARG A 34 9.97 0.33 2.56
C ARG A 34 9.57 1.65 1.92
N ALA A 35 8.32 1.76 1.49
CA ALA A 35 7.74 3.00 0.99
C ALA A 35 6.54 3.39 1.85
N ASN A 36 6.50 4.67 2.23
CA ASN A 36 5.39 5.24 2.98
C ASN A 36 4.43 5.95 2.02
N TYR A 37 3.14 5.68 2.21
CA TYR A 37 2.05 6.26 1.45
C TYR A 37 1.10 6.96 2.42
N VAL A 38 0.78 8.22 2.17
CA VAL A 38 -0.22 8.96 2.92
C VAL A 38 -1.61 8.43 2.56
N ILE A 39 -2.44 8.20 3.57
CA ILE A 39 -3.85 7.88 3.41
C ILE A 39 -4.63 9.14 3.71
N ASP A 40 -5.50 9.52 2.79
CA ASP A 40 -6.36 10.68 2.89
C ASP A 40 -7.83 10.23 2.88
N VAL A 41 -8.76 11.13 3.22
CA VAL A 41 -10.21 10.86 3.16
C VAL A 41 -10.67 10.39 1.78
N GLY A 42 -9.97 10.79 0.71
CA GLY A 42 -10.25 10.35 -0.65
C GLY A 42 -9.75 8.94 -1.01
N THR A 43 -8.98 8.28 -0.15
CA THR A 43 -8.40 6.96 -0.44
C THR A 43 -9.47 5.87 -0.40
N LYS A 44 -9.61 5.12 -1.49
CA LYS A 44 -10.54 3.98 -1.56
C LYS A 44 -9.87 2.69 -1.10
N THR A 45 -10.31 2.13 0.02
CA THR A 45 -9.80 0.86 0.53
C THR A 45 -10.76 -0.28 0.21
N LYS A 46 -10.25 -1.38 -0.36
CA LYS A 46 -11.01 -2.58 -0.71
C LYS A 46 -10.37 -3.82 -0.07
N GLY A 47 -11.10 -4.43 0.84
CA GLY A 47 -10.61 -5.52 1.70
C GLY A 47 -10.09 -5.02 3.05
N ASN A 48 -9.74 -5.96 3.94
CA ASN A 48 -9.20 -5.63 5.25
C ASN A 48 -7.68 -5.45 5.16
N VAL A 49 -7.20 -4.22 5.34
CA VAL A 49 -5.78 -3.90 5.29
C VAL A 49 -5.18 -4.15 6.66
N GLU A 50 -4.32 -5.16 6.76
CA GLU A 50 -3.67 -5.56 8.00
C GLU A 50 -2.16 -5.68 7.79
N VAL A 51 -1.40 -5.49 8.85
CA VAL A 51 0.05 -5.74 8.83
C VAL A 51 0.31 -7.18 8.41
N GLY A 52 1.13 -7.35 7.38
CA GLY A 52 1.45 -8.63 6.77
C GLY A 52 0.58 -9.05 5.59
N ALA A 53 -0.50 -8.33 5.29
CA ALA A 53 -1.31 -8.57 4.10
C ALA A 53 -0.57 -8.15 2.82
N GLU A 54 -0.84 -8.83 1.70
CA GLU A 54 -0.39 -8.39 0.38
C GLU A 54 -1.41 -7.43 -0.23
N VAL A 55 -0.98 -6.20 -0.50
CA VAL A 55 -1.85 -5.15 -1.05
C VAL A 55 -1.26 -4.54 -2.31
N GLU A 56 -2.14 -4.07 -3.19
CA GLU A 56 -1.82 -3.22 -4.32
C GLU A 56 -2.31 -1.80 -4.00
N VAL A 57 -1.39 -0.85 -3.97
CA VAL A 57 -1.68 0.57 -3.72
C VAL A 57 -1.49 1.35 -5.00
N LYS A 58 -2.56 2.02 -5.42
CA LYS A 58 -2.48 3.08 -6.43
C LYS A 58 -2.20 4.38 -5.70
N TYR A 59 -1.22 5.12 -6.19
CA TYR A 59 -0.80 6.38 -5.56
C TYR A 59 -0.63 7.48 -6.60
N ARG A 60 -0.65 8.72 -6.10
CA ARG A 60 -0.21 9.91 -6.82
C ARG A 60 0.93 10.55 -6.04
N GLU A 61 2.02 10.84 -6.70
CA GLU A 61 3.14 11.59 -6.16
C GLU A 61 2.90 13.07 -6.42
N VAL A 62 2.89 13.85 -5.35
CA VAL A 62 2.76 15.31 -5.38
C VAL A 62 3.92 15.85 -4.56
N LEU A 63 4.83 16.60 -5.19
CA LEU A 63 6.01 17.18 -4.54
C LEU A 63 6.85 16.14 -3.75
N GLY A 64 7.00 14.93 -4.29
CA GLY A 64 7.74 13.84 -3.66
C GLY A 64 6.99 13.08 -2.56
N THR A 65 5.75 13.45 -2.26
CA THR A 65 4.90 12.74 -1.30
C THR A 65 3.94 11.80 -2.03
N PHE A 66 3.89 10.54 -1.61
CA PHE A 66 3.00 9.54 -2.20
C PHE A 66 1.65 9.54 -1.49
N PHE A 67 0.60 10.02 -2.17
CA PHE A 67 -0.77 9.96 -1.68
C PHE A 67 -1.49 8.75 -2.26
N SER A 68 -2.01 7.89 -1.38
CA SER A 68 -2.81 6.72 -1.76
C SER A 68 -4.13 7.16 -2.36
N THR A 69 -4.45 6.70 -3.56
CA THR A 69 -5.76 6.92 -4.19
C THR A 69 -6.63 5.67 -4.07
N SER A 70 -6.03 4.48 -4.06
CA SER A 70 -6.74 3.23 -3.81
C SER A 70 -5.83 2.19 -3.20
N ILE A 71 -6.34 1.40 -2.27
CA ILE A 71 -5.66 0.27 -1.63
C ILE A 71 -6.54 -0.95 -1.85
N GLU A 72 -6.05 -1.95 -2.58
CA GLU A 72 -6.75 -3.21 -2.81
C GLU A 72 -5.96 -4.37 -2.22
N VAL A 73 -6.57 -5.08 -1.27
CA VAL A 73 -5.97 -6.27 -0.68
C VAL A 73 -6.08 -7.40 -1.68
N LYS A 74 -4.93 -7.87 -2.21
CA LYS A 74 -4.88 -8.88 -3.27
C LYS A 74 -5.02 -10.30 -2.73
N LYS A 75 -4.65 -10.52 -1.46
CA LYS A 75 -4.84 -11.79 -0.74
C LYS A 75 -4.63 -11.56 0.75
N PRO A 76 -5.52 -12.07 1.62
CA PRO A 76 -5.09 -12.40 2.98
C PRO A 76 -4.10 -13.59 2.89
N PRO A 77 -3.18 -13.77 3.86
CA PRO A 77 -2.78 -15.14 4.16
C PRO A 77 -4.06 -15.92 4.40
N GLN A 78 -4.29 -17.00 3.64
CA GLN A 78 -5.27 -18.00 4.04
C GLN A 78 -4.79 -18.60 5.38
N THR A 79 -5.06 -17.95 6.50
CA THR A 79 -5.26 -18.64 7.77
C THR A 79 -6.66 -19.25 7.70
N GLY A 80 -6.79 -20.30 6.91
CA GLY A 80 -8.11 -20.84 6.57
C GLY A 80 -8.13 -22.20 5.89
N LYS A 81 -7.10 -23.05 6.10
CA LYS A 81 -7.14 -24.52 6.05
C LYS A 81 -5.95 -25.02 6.89
N ALA A 82 -6.01 -25.93 7.86
CA ALA A 82 -7.06 -26.75 8.46
C ALA A 82 -6.49 -27.39 9.75
N GLY A 83 -7.36 -27.81 10.69
CA GLY A 83 -7.11 -28.96 11.57
C GLY A 83 -6.89 -28.67 13.07
N LYS A 84 -7.93 -28.86 13.88
CA LYS A 84 -8.11 -30.06 14.72
C LYS A 84 -9.53 -30.11 15.26
#